data_AF-A0A2N9PDN1-F1
#
_entry.id   AF-A0A2N9PDN1-F1
#
_cell.length_a   1.000
_cell.length_b   1.000
_cell.length_c   1.000
_cell.angle_alpha   90.00
_cell.angle_beta   90.00
_cell.angle_gamma   90.00
#
_symmetry.space_group_name_H-M   'P 1'
#
loop_
_entity.id
_entity.type
_entity.pdbx_description
1 polymer ?
#
loop_
_entity_poly.entity_id
_entity_poly.type
_entity_poly.pdbx_seq_one_letter_code
_entity_poly.pdbx_strand_id
1 'polypeptide(L)'
;MNAGAIRDSFETLYNKYGKFKVTGGIDGNANKKTYLFFTTLSAGNTLGICSLKSNVWGNLYVVFNSALLHDHTIVHECGHSLSLPHVFQTGNSAKHTFYHGYTDNYMNYTWQKGAPVPGGGGFYGSGDNKYKGKMYSFYKWQWDIMRGDRSLIFNY
;
A
#
# COMPACT_ATOMS: atom_id res chain seq x y z
N MET A 1 7.19 -12.50 12.13
CA MET A 1 5.73 -12.36 12.30
C MET A 1 5.14 -11.95 10.95
N ASN A 2 3.95 -12.42 10.59
CA ASN A 2 3.33 -12.11 9.29
C ASN A 2 2.79 -10.66 9.28
N ALA A 3 3.00 -9.92 8.18
CA ALA A 3 2.58 -8.52 8.05
C ALA A 3 1.07 -8.31 8.27
N GLY A 4 0.24 -9.21 7.72
CA GLY A 4 -1.21 -9.18 7.88
C GLY A 4 -1.61 -9.37 9.34
N ALA A 5 -1.02 -10.34 10.03
CA ALA A 5 -1.29 -10.56 11.46
C ALA A 5 -0.94 -9.34 12.33
N ILE A 6 0.16 -8.64 12.01
CA ILE A 6 0.52 -7.39 12.71
C ILE A 6 -0.54 -6.32 12.43
N ARG A 7 -0.90 -6.09 11.16
CA ARG A 7 -1.94 -5.14 10.77
C ARG A 7 -3.27 -5.40 11.48
N ASP A 8 -3.74 -6.65 11.47
CA ASP A 8 -5.01 -7.04 12.09
C ASP A 8 -4.98 -6.85 13.62
N SER A 9 -3.81 -7.02 14.23
CA SER A 9 -3.59 -6.70 15.65
C SER A 9 -3.69 -5.20 15.92
N PHE A 10 -3.12 -4.34 15.06
CA PHE A 10 -3.28 -2.89 15.15
C PHE A 10 -4.75 -2.48 14.99
N GLU A 11 -5.45 -3.05 14.02
CA GLU A 11 -6.89 -2.81 13.84
C GLU A 11 -7.68 -3.16 15.11
N THR A 12 -7.46 -4.36 15.65
CA THR A 12 -8.15 -4.86 16.84
C THR A 12 -7.88 -3.98 18.07
N LEU A 13 -6.61 -3.63 18.31
CA LEU A 13 -6.22 -2.82 19.45
C LEU A 13 -6.78 -1.40 19.34
N TYR A 14 -6.72 -0.79 18.16
CA TYR A 14 -7.24 0.56 17.96
C TYR A 14 -8.77 0.61 18.03
N ASN A 15 -9.47 -0.39 17.51
CA ASN A 15 -10.92 -0.49 17.69
C ASN A 15 -11.32 -0.63 19.16
N LYS A 16 -10.48 -1.26 19.99
CA LYS A 16 -10.75 -1.40 21.43
C LYS A 16 -10.43 -0.13 22.22
N TYR A 17 -9.25 0.44 22.02
CA TYR A 17 -8.67 1.47 22.90
C TYR A 17 -8.40 2.82 22.23
N GLY A 18 -8.51 2.91 20.90
CA GLY A 18 -8.14 4.10 20.13
C GLY A 18 -9.00 5.31 20.46
N LYS A 19 -8.37 6.47 20.67
CA LYS A 19 -9.03 7.75 21.00
C LYS A 19 -10.05 8.17 19.94
N PHE A 20 -9.76 7.91 18.67
CA PHE A 20 -10.61 8.29 17.53
C PHE A 20 -11.29 7.09 16.88
N LYS A 21 -11.50 5.99 17.61
CA LYS A 21 -12.25 4.85 17.10
C LYS A 21 -13.65 5.27 16.66
N VAL A 22 -14.19 4.55 15.70
CA VAL A 22 -15.54 4.78 15.16
C VAL A 22 -16.42 3.57 15.41
N THR A 23 -17.72 3.79 15.59
CA THR A 23 -18.71 2.73 15.66
C THR A 23 -18.70 1.94 14.35
N GLY A 24 -18.55 0.62 14.42
CA GLY A 24 -18.42 -0.25 13.24
C GLY A 24 -16.97 -0.55 12.82
N GLY A 25 -15.98 0.03 13.51
CA GLY A 25 -14.56 -0.27 13.31
C GLY A 25 -13.85 0.67 12.33
N ILE A 26 -12.52 0.81 12.48
CA ILE A 26 -11.73 1.73 11.68
C ILE A 26 -11.54 1.30 10.22
N ASP A 27 -11.65 0.01 9.91
CA ASP A 27 -11.48 -0.51 8.54
C ASP A 27 -12.82 -0.93 7.93
N GLY A 28 -13.61 0.08 7.52
CA GLY A 28 -15.00 -0.13 7.14
C GLY A 28 -15.62 1.01 6.34
N ASN A 29 -16.62 0.68 5.53
CA ASN A 29 -17.26 1.60 4.57
C ASN A 29 -17.85 2.88 5.16
N ALA A 30 -18.30 2.80 6.42
CA ALA A 30 -18.87 3.92 7.16
C ALA A 30 -17.79 4.91 7.62
N ASN A 31 -16.52 4.49 7.62
CA ASN A 31 -15.40 5.31 7.96
C ASN A 31 -14.77 5.94 6.71
N LYS A 32 -14.42 7.22 6.84
CA LYS A 32 -13.82 8.01 5.76
C LYS A 32 -12.42 8.51 6.12
N LYS A 33 -11.91 8.08 7.28
CA LYS A 33 -10.57 8.41 7.75
C LYS A 33 -9.66 7.24 7.44
N THR A 34 -8.46 7.52 6.93
CA THR A 34 -7.39 6.53 6.83
C THR A 34 -6.50 6.63 8.07
N TYR A 35 -6.18 5.49 8.67
CA TYR A 35 -5.37 5.36 9.87
C TYR A 35 -4.00 4.84 9.48
N LEU A 36 -2.98 5.64 9.76
CA LEU A 36 -1.58 5.31 9.53
C LEU A 36 -0.93 4.92 10.86
N PHE A 37 -0.29 3.75 10.88
CA PHE A 37 0.47 3.28 12.02
C PHE A 37 1.94 3.13 11.65
N PHE A 38 2.82 3.66 12.50
CA PHE A 38 4.25 3.40 12.44
C PHE A 38 4.63 2.40 13.53
N THR A 39 5.47 1.43 13.20
CA THR A 39 5.93 0.45 14.17
C THR A 39 7.39 0.07 13.98
N THR A 40 8.08 -0.21 15.08
CA THR A 40 9.43 -0.78 15.09
C THR A 40 9.41 -2.31 14.95
N LEU A 41 8.23 -2.93 14.80
CA LEU A 41 8.11 -4.35 14.47
C LEU A 41 8.59 -4.61 13.04
N SER A 42 9.20 -5.78 12.84
CA SER A 42 9.64 -6.26 11.52
C SER A 42 8.70 -7.33 10.98
N ALA A 43 8.40 -7.23 9.68
CA ALA A 43 7.53 -8.16 8.94
C ALA A 43 8.27 -8.86 7.79
N GLY A 44 9.52 -9.26 8.02
CA GLY A 44 10.39 -9.81 6.97
C GLY A 44 10.73 -8.76 5.91
N ASN A 45 10.53 -9.11 4.63
CA ASN A 45 10.79 -8.21 3.50
C ASN A 45 9.65 -7.21 3.22
N THR A 46 8.53 -7.30 3.95
CA THR A 46 7.42 -6.36 3.81
C THR A 46 7.74 -5.04 4.50
N LEU A 47 7.73 -3.96 3.73
CA LEU A 47 8.04 -2.60 4.18
C LEU A 47 6.82 -1.88 4.78
N GLY A 48 5.64 -2.14 4.20
CA GLY A 48 4.36 -1.66 4.67
C GLY A 48 3.23 -2.58 4.23
N ILE A 49 2.05 -2.38 4.80
CA ILE A 49 0.85 -3.12 4.40
C ILE A 49 -0.41 -2.30 4.64
N CYS A 50 -1.24 -2.19 3.60
CA CYS A 50 -2.59 -1.67 3.69
C CYS A 50 -3.65 -2.78 3.94
N SER A 51 -4.76 -2.43 4.57
CA SER A 51 -5.94 -3.28 4.74
C SER A 51 -6.73 -3.40 3.43
N LEU A 52 -6.18 -4.10 2.45
CA LEU A 52 -6.82 -4.27 1.15
C LEU A 52 -8.03 -5.23 1.23
N LYS A 53 -9.22 -4.74 1.57
CA LYS A 53 -10.46 -5.53 1.53
C LYS A 53 -10.80 -5.88 0.07
N SER A 54 -10.86 -7.19 -0.20
CA SER A 54 -11.07 -7.76 -1.54
C SER A 54 -10.09 -7.25 -2.60
N ASN A 55 -8.87 -6.85 -2.19
CA ASN A 55 -7.87 -6.22 -3.07
C ASN A 55 -8.30 -4.90 -3.70
N VAL A 56 -9.27 -4.19 -3.11
CA VAL A 56 -9.79 -2.96 -3.68
C VAL A 56 -9.42 -1.74 -2.85
N TRP A 57 -9.69 -1.70 -1.55
CA TRP A 57 -9.52 -0.48 -0.74
C TRP A 57 -9.29 -0.82 0.74
N GLY A 58 -8.84 0.14 1.53
CA GLY A 58 -8.64 0.00 2.98
C GLY A 58 -8.57 1.35 3.69
N ASN A 59 -8.99 1.41 4.95
CA ASN A 59 -8.84 2.62 5.77
C ASN A 59 -7.69 2.51 6.77
N LEU A 60 -6.83 1.50 6.65
CA LEU A 60 -5.76 1.24 7.60
C LEU A 60 -4.50 0.82 6.85
N TYR A 61 -3.36 1.41 7.22
CA TYR A 61 -2.08 0.86 6.80
C TYR A 61 -1.00 1.01 7.87
N VAL A 62 -0.03 0.09 7.82
CA VAL A 62 1.08 0.00 8.76
C VAL A 62 2.39 0.14 7.98
N VAL A 63 3.30 0.96 8.48
CA VAL A 63 4.69 1.07 8.01
C VAL A 63 5.59 0.43 9.05
N PHE A 64 6.39 -0.55 8.62
CA PHE A 64 7.26 -1.35 9.48
C PHE A 64 8.64 -0.71 9.67
N ASN A 65 9.41 -1.25 10.61
CA ASN A 65 10.73 -0.73 11.00
C ASN A 65 11.66 -0.47 9.81
N SER A 66 11.67 -1.42 8.86
CA SER A 66 12.52 -1.39 7.66
C SER A 66 12.22 -0.23 6.72
N ALA A 67 11.09 0.47 6.89
CA ALA A 67 10.65 1.54 6.00
C ALA A 67 10.34 2.85 6.71
N LEU A 68 10.64 2.98 8.01
CA LEU A 68 10.45 4.24 8.74
C LEU A 68 11.29 5.39 8.17
N LEU A 69 12.37 5.08 7.44
CA LEU A 69 13.22 6.04 6.73
C LEU A 69 12.97 6.07 5.21
N HIS A 70 11.90 5.41 4.74
CA HIS A 70 11.54 5.32 3.32
C HIS A 70 10.19 6.00 3.09
N ASP A 71 10.24 7.30 2.81
CA ASP A 71 9.09 8.16 2.48
C ASP A 71 8.18 7.55 1.40
N HIS A 72 8.78 6.94 0.37
CA HIS A 72 8.09 6.21 -0.69
C HIS A 72 7.07 5.20 -0.14
N THR A 73 7.44 4.41 0.89
CA THR A 73 6.56 3.37 1.43
C THR A 73 5.30 3.97 2.06
N ILE A 74 5.41 5.12 2.71
CA ILE A 74 4.26 5.79 3.33
C ILE A 74 3.22 6.14 2.25
N VAL A 75 3.67 6.75 1.15
CA VAL A 75 2.79 7.16 0.05
C VAL A 75 2.30 5.96 -0.76
N HIS A 76 3.12 4.91 -0.92
CA HIS A 76 2.75 3.67 -1.59
C HIS A 76 1.57 2.98 -0.89
N GLU A 77 1.67 2.78 0.44
CA GLU A 77 0.58 2.18 1.21
C GLU A 77 -0.65 3.10 1.29
N CYS A 78 -0.44 4.42 1.32
CA CYS A 78 -1.54 5.39 1.20
C CYS A 78 -2.26 5.23 -0.15
N GLY A 79 -1.53 5.04 -1.24
CA GLY A 79 -2.11 4.78 -2.56
C GLY A 79 -3.00 3.53 -2.55
N HIS A 80 -2.56 2.45 -1.91
CA HIS A 80 -3.39 1.26 -1.70
C HIS A 80 -4.66 1.54 -0.89
N SER A 81 -4.59 2.44 0.09
CA SER A 81 -5.77 2.86 0.86
C SER A 81 -6.82 3.58 0.00
N LEU A 82 -6.38 4.21 -1.10
CA LEU A 82 -7.19 4.93 -2.08
C LEU A 82 -7.42 4.12 -3.38
N SER A 83 -7.47 2.80 -3.24
CA SER A 83 -7.71 1.85 -4.30
C SER A 83 -6.71 1.79 -5.44
N LEU A 84 -5.49 2.30 -5.26
CA LEU A 84 -4.49 2.18 -6.30
C LEU A 84 -3.89 0.78 -6.35
N PRO A 85 -3.91 0.12 -7.52
CA PRO A 85 -3.14 -1.10 -7.78
C PRO A 85 -1.67 -0.75 -7.98
N HIS A 86 -0.80 -1.77 -7.98
CA HIS A 86 0.53 -1.61 -8.53
C HIS A 86 0.46 -1.34 -10.05
N VAL A 87 1.33 -0.48 -10.56
CA VAL A 87 1.34 -0.15 -12.01
C VAL A 87 1.77 -1.32 -12.90
N PHE A 88 2.37 -2.37 -12.32
CA PHE A 88 2.78 -3.59 -13.02
C PHE A 88 1.81 -4.75 -12.80
N GLN A 89 0.70 -4.53 -12.08
CA GLN A 89 -0.34 -5.52 -11.92
C GLN A 89 -1.03 -5.78 -13.26
N THR A 90 -1.46 -7.01 -13.49
CA THR A 90 -2.14 -7.45 -14.72
C THR A 90 -3.61 -7.73 -14.46
N GLY A 91 -4.41 -7.78 -15.52
CA GLY A 91 -5.84 -8.11 -15.46
C GLY A 91 -6.73 -6.92 -15.08
N ASN A 92 -7.93 -7.21 -14.59
CA ASN A 92 -8.98 -6.20 -14.33
C ASN A 92 -8.61 -5.17 -13.27
N SER A 93 -7.54 -5.40 -12.50
CA SER A 93 -7.05 -4.48 -11.49
C SER A 93 -6.23 -3.33 -12.06
N ALA A 94 -5.75 -3.38 -13.32
CA ALA A 94 -4.86 -2.36 -13.87
C ALA A 94 -5.31 -1.89 -15.27
N LYS A 95 -5.59 -0.59 -15.39
CA LYS A 95 -5.92 0.04 -16.68
C LYS A 95 -4.75 0.01 -17.66
N HIS A 96 -3.53 0.10 -17.13
CA HIS A 96 -2.28 0.07 -17.88
C HIS A 96 -1.27 -0.77 -17.09
N THR A 97 -0.54 -1.65 -17.77
CA THR A 97 0.50 -2.47 -17.15
C THR A 97 1.87 -2.01 -17.62
N PHE A 98 2.69 -1.57 -16.67
CA PHE A 98 4.08 -1.16 -16.86
C PHE A 98 5.04 -2.24 -16.39
N TYR A 99 6.31 -2.10 -16.77
CA TYR A 99 7.36 -2.97 -16.23
C TYR A 99 7.63 -2.63 -14.75
N HIS A 100 7.73 -3.70 -13.96
CA HIS A 100 8.03 -3.64 -12.53
C HIS A 100 9.44 -3.07 -12.28
N GLY A 101 9.51 -1.91 -11.61
CA GLY A 101 10.76 -1.21 -11.30
C GLY A 101 11.29 -0.27 -12.39
N TYR A 102 10.44 0.17 -13.32
CA TYR A 102 10.87 0.99 -14.46
C TYR A 102 10.24 2.39 -14.53
N THR A 103 9.42 2.77 -13.56
CA THR A 103 8.76 4.08 -13.53
C THR A 103 9.07 4.82 -12.23
N ASP A 104 8.94 6.14 -12.27
CA ASP A 104 9.02 7.04 -11.12
C ASP A 104 7.72 7.11 -10.31
N ASN A 105 6.81 6.16 -10.54
CA ASN A 105 5.48 6.15 -9.96
C ASN A 105 5.50 5.59 -8.55
N TYR A 106 4.78 6.22 -7.61
CA TYR A 106 4.68 5.72 -6.23
C TYR A 106 4.14 4.30 -6.12
N MET A 107 3.32 3.83 -7.07
CA MET A 107 2.77 2.46 -7.05
C MET A 107 3.65 1.46 -7.79
N ASN A 108 4.90 1.82 -8.10
CA ASN A 108 5.90 0.89 -8.60
C ASN A 108 6.85 0.48 -7.45
N TYR A 109 7.67 -0.54 -7.68
CA TYR A 109 8.68 -0.95 -6.71
C TYR A 109 10.01 -0.25 -6.95
N THR A 110 10.81 -0.19 -5.89
CA THR A 110 12.16 0.38 -5.88
C THR A 110 13.21 -0.53 -6.51
N TRP A 111 12.80 -1.71 -7.01
CA TRP A 111 13.66 -2.71 -7.62
C TRP A 111 13.03 -3.29 -8.88
N GLN A 112 13.86 -3.76 -9.79
CA GLN A 112 13.48 -4.33 -11.08
C GLN A 112 13.27 -5.83 -10.99
N LYS A 113 12.18 -6.30 -11.58
CA LYS A 113 11.85 -7.72 -11.62
C LYS A 113 12.82 -8.47 -12.54
N GLY A 114 13.55 -9.42 -11.98
CA GLY A 114 14.46 -10.31 -12.68
C GLY A 114 13.86 -11.69 -12.94
N ALA A 115 14.73 -12.70 -12.99
CA ALA A 115 14.35 -14.09 -13.27
C ALA A 115 13.46 -14.68 -12.16
N PRO A 116 12.54 -15.61 -12.49
CA PRO A 116 11.77 -16.34 -11.49
C PRO A 116 12.69 -17.16 -10.59
N VAL A 117 12.33 -17.29 -9.31
CA VAL A 117 13.06 -18.12 -8.35
C VAL A 117 12.80 -19.61 -8.65
N PRO A 118 13.83 -20.45 -8.80
CA PRO A 118 13.68 -21.89 -8.96
C PRO A 118 12.90 -22.50 -7.78
N GLY A 119 11.91 -23.35 -8.08
CA GLY A 119 11.03 -23.96 -7.07
C GLY A 119 9.76 -23.17 -6.74
N GLY A 120 9.54 -22.02 -7.39
CA GLY A 120 8.37 -21.17 -7.17
C GLY A 120 8.50 -20.30 -5.92
N GLY A 121 7.75 -19.19 -5.87
CA GLY A 121 7.77 -18.28 -4.71
C GLY A 121 8.19 -16.84 -5.01
N GLY A 122 8.41 -16.49 -6.29
CA GLY A 122 8.60 -15.09 -6.69
C GLY A 122 9.65 -14.90 -7.78
N PHE A 123 10.29 -13.74 -7.76
CA PHE A 123 11.30 -13.32 -8.73
C PHE A 123 12.50 -12.72 -8.00
N TYR A 124 13.71 -12.97 -8.48
CA TYR A 124 14.89 -12.25 -8.04
C TYR A 124 14.84 -10.79 -8.49
N GLY A 125 15.57 -9.91 -7.82
CA GLY A 125 15.83 -8.57 -8.32
C GLY A 125 16.91 -8.58 -9.40
N SER A 126 16.65 -7.92 -10.53
CA SER A 126 17.67 -7.68 -11.58
C SER A 126 18.43 -6.38 -11.37
N GLY A 127 18.03 -5.56 -10.41
CA GLY A 127 18.67 -4.29 -10.08
C GLY A 127 17.73 -3.34 -9.35
N ASP A 128 18.24 -2.15 -9.01
CA ASP A 128 17.41 -1.07 -8.50
C ASP A 128 16.58 -0.43 -9.61
N ASN A 129 15.38 0.04 -9.26
CA ASN A 129 14.67 0.98 -10.10
C ASN A 129 15.52 2.25 -10.24
N LYS A 130 15.81 2.70 -11.47
CA LYS A 130 16.62 3.92 -11.72
C LYS A 130 16.06 5.18 -11.06
N TYR A 131 14.78 5.18 -10.70
CA TYR A 131 14.11 6.28 -10.01
C TYR A 131 14.02 6.09 -8.50
N LYS A 132 14.61 5.03 -7.91
CA LYS A 132 14.61 4.79 -6.46
C LYS A 132 15.06 6.03 -5.69
N GLY A 133 14.28 6.42 -4.69
CA GLY A 133 14.47 7.66 -3.92
C GLY A 133 14.05 8.95 -4.65
N LYS A 134 13.47 8.84 -5.85
CA LYS A 134 12.96 9.94 -6.67
C LYS A 134 11.60 9.59 -7.32
N MET A 135 10.84 8.72 -6.67
CA MET A 135 9.56 8.21 -7.18
C MET A 135 8.44 9.11 -6.65
N TYR A 136 8.05 10.12 -7.42
CA TYR A 136 7.15 11.19 -6.98
C TYR A 136 5.90 11.35 -7.85
N SER A 137 5.63 10.41 -8.75
CA SER A 137 4.57 10.55 -9.75
C SER A 137 3.35 9.69 -9.46
N PHE A 138 2.19 10.23 -9.86
CA PHE A 138 0.96 9.48 -10.13
C PHE A 138 0.49 9.84 -11.53
N TYR A 139 0.03 8.85 -12.28
CA TYR A 139 -0.56 9.09 -13.60
C TYR A 139 -1.97 9.65 -13.47
N LYS A 140 -2.44 10.34 -14.52
CA LYS A 140 -3.79 10.91 -14.56
C LYS A 140 -4.89 9.87 -14.27
N TRP A 141 -4.75 8.64 -14.76
CA TRP A 141 -5.73 7.59 -14.49
C TRP A 141 -5.72 7.09 -13.03
N GLN A 142 -4.59 7.17 -12.32
CA GLN A 142 -4.54 6.89 -10.88
C GLN A 142 -5.22 8.01 -10.10
N TRP A 143 -5.02 9.27 -10.50
CA TRP A 143 -5.79 10.38 -9.95
C TRP A 143 -7.30 10.20 -10.16
N ASP A 144 -7.72 9.64 -11.30
CA ASP A 144 -9.13 9.34 -11.54
C ASP A 144 -9.68 8.26 -10.60
N ILE A 145 -8.89 7.21 -10.34
CA ILE A 145 -9.25 6.18 -9.35
C ILE A 145 -9.36 6.79 -7.96
N MET A 146 -8.34 7.52 -7.50
CA MET A 146 -8.35 8.12 -6.16
C MET A 146 -9.52 9.10 -5.99
N ARG A 147 -9.84 9.91 -7.01
CA ARG A 147 -11.00 10.82 -6.96
C ARG A 147 -12.35 10.11 -6.97
N GLY A 148 -12.41 8.91 -7.53
CA GLY A 148 -13.60 8.05 -7.47
C GLY A 148 -13.65 7.18 -6.21
N ASP A 149 -12.62 7.23 -5.36
CA ASP A 149 -12.54 6.37 -4.19
C ASP A 149 -13.63 6.73 -3.17
N ARG A 150 -14.29 5.68 -2.69
CA ARG A 150 -15.41 5.78 -1.75
C ARG A 150 -15.05 6.41 -0.40
N SER A 151 -13.77 6.49 -0.05
CA SER A 151 -13.26 7.05 1.20
C SER A 151 -13.21 8.58 1.17
N LEU A 152 -13.25 9.21 0.00
CA LEU A 152 -13.22 10.66 -0.11
C LEU A 152 -14.53 11.32 0.33
N ILE A 153 -14.41 12.48 0.96
CA ILE A 153 -15.52 13.38 1.33
C ILE A 153 -15.36 14.67 0.53
N PHE A 154 -16.40 15.07 -0.20
CA PHE A 154 -16.39 16.28 -1.03
C PHE A 154 -17.11 17.48 -0.41
N ASN A 155 -17.85 17.27 0.68
CA ASN A 155 -18.63 18.30 1.37
C ASN A 155 -18.11 18.43 2.80
N TYR A 156 -17.63 19.62 3.16
CA TYR A 156 -17.15 20.00 4.48
C TYR A 156 -18.15 20.90 5.20
#